data_AF-Q1JWY5-F1
#
_entry.id   AF-Q1JWY5-F1
#
_cell.length_a   1.000
_cell.length_b   1.000
_cell.length_c   1.000
_cell.angle_alpha   90.00
_cell.angle_beta   90.00
_cell.angle_gamma   90.00
#
_symmetry.space_group_name_H-M   'P 1'
#
loop_
_entity.id
_entity.type
_entity.pdbx_description
1 polymer ?
#
loop_
_entity_poly.entity_id
_entity_poly.type
_entity_poly.pdbx_seq_one_letter_code
_entity_poly.pdbx_strand_id
1 'polypeptide(L)'
;MSFVLRTVLIGLVIASVSACTTYTGDRLLQLTEQPVTYEQQRIIAKAQQGVADILDRLEIPQERKAVFETISPVSVIRDNEPLTLTRVHNQLVIAGQNLTIAHATNSIIISSGSLDISHSGNNVIVCGGDVDIGHDGSLGNGSLVISKGKTKVSHAGNSLIYAIGGVKISHARNVHAFNTRQRKTSWGHINNILIKPLFREETEFSQIENGE
;
A
#
# COMPACT_ATOMS: atom_id res chain seq x y z
N MET A 1 5.71 -6.65 50.83
CA MET A 1 5.14 -6.47 49.47
C MET A 1 5.71 -7.59 48.61
N SER A 2 4.92 -8.62 48.32
CA SER A 2 5.41 -9.94 47.89
C SER A 2 5.97 -9.92 46.45
N PHE A 3 6.96 -10.77 46.21
CA PHE A 3 7.62 -10.98 44.91
C PHE A 3 6.61 -11.21 43.78
N VAL A 4 5.49 -11.85 44.11
CA VAL A 4 4.36 -12.13 43.20
C VAL A 4 3.73 -10.86 42.63
N LEU A 5 3.61 -9.78 43.42
CA LEU A 5 3.03 -8.52 42.96
C LEU A 5 3.93 -7.80 41.95
N ARG A 6 5.25 -7.94 42.07
CA ARG A 6 6.23 -7.38 41.12
C ARG A 6 6.25 -8.14 39.81
N THR A 7 6.13 -9.47 39.84
CA THR A 7 6.08 -10.29 38.61
C THR A 7 4.80 -10.04 37.80
N VAL A 8 3.66 -9.86 38.47
CA VAL A 8 2.39 -9.50 37.81
C VAL A 8 2.44 -8.10 37.21
N LEU A 9 3.03 -7.12 37.89
CA LEU A 9 3.19 -5.76 37.33
C LEU A 9 4.13 -5.74 36.10
N ILE A 10 5.23 -6.50 36.12
CA ILE A 10 6.15 -6.59 34.98
C ILE A 10 5.49 -7.33 33.81
N GLY A 11 4.72 -8.39 34.07
CA GLY A 11 3.93 -9.07 33.04
C GLY A 11 2.84 -8.17 32.42
N LEU A 12 2.19 -7.33 33.23
CA LEU A 12 1.18 -6.38 32.75
C LEU A 12 1.80 -5.26 31.92
N VAL A 13 2.97 -4.75 32.33
CA VAL A 13 3.72 -3.74 31.55
C VAL A 13 4.21 -4.33 30.22
N ILE A 14 4.77 -5.55 30.20
CA ILE A 14 5.22 -6.22 28.98
C ILE A 14 4.04 -6.56 28.05
N ALA A 15 2.89 -6.97 28.58
CA ALA A 15 1.69 -7.21 27.78
C ALA A 15 1.05 -5.90 27.26
N SER A 16 1.20 -4.78 27.97
CA SER A 16 0.65 -3.48 27.55
C SER A 16 1.47 -2.74 26.49
N VAL A 17 2.72 -3.16 26.21
CA VAL A 17 3.52 -2.59 25.10
C VAL A 17 3.22 -3.28 23.75
N SER A 18 2.56 -4.44 23.73
CA SER A 18 2.15 -5.11 22.48
C SER A 18 0.81 -4.64 21.91
N ALA A 19 0.17 -3.63 22.52
CA ALA A 19 -0.84 -2.83 21.82
C ALA A 19 -0.15 -1.77 20.94
N CYS A 20 0.90 -2.17 20.20
CA CYS A 20 1.47 -1.36 19.14
C CYS A 20 0.34 -1.07 18.15
N THR A 21 0.03 0.20 17.94
CA THR A 21 -0.81 0.65 16.83
C THR A 21 -0.30 -0.03 15.57
N THR A 22 -1.02 -1.04 15.09
CA THR A 22 -0.59 -1.77 13.91
C THR A 22 -1.04 -0.95 12.71
N TYR A 23 -0.08 -0.28 12.10
CA TYR A 23 -0.27 0.51 10.89
C TYR A 23 -0.66 -0.44 9.74
N THR A 24 -1.78 -0.17 9.06
CA THR A 24 -2.39 -1.14 8.12
C THR A 24 -1.54 -1.37 6.88
N GLY A 25 -0.79 -0.37 6.42
CA GLY A 25 0.20 -0.52 5.35
C GLY A 25 1.36 -1.42 5.77
N ASP A 26 1.90 -1.23 6.98
CA ASP A 26 2.96 -2.09 7.53
C ASP A 26 2.50 -3.55 7.67
N ARG A 27 1.29 -3.76 8.16
CA ARG A 27 0.70 -5.10 8.29
C ARG A 27 0.61 -5.83 6.95
N LEU A 28 0.28 -5.11 5.86
CA LEU A 28 0.21 -5.72 4.54
C LEU A 28 1.62 -6.04 4.00
N LEU A 29 2.60 -5.15 4.23
CA LEU A 29 4.00 -5.40 3.85
C LEU A 29 4.61 -6.60 4.58
N GLN A 30 4.23 -6.87 5.83
CA GLN A 30 4.65 -8.09 6.54
C GLN A 30 4.28 -9.39 5.81
N LEU A 31 3.36 -9.36 4.83
CA LEU A 31 3.11 -10.52 3.98
C LEU A 31 4.34 -10.93 3.17
N THR A 32 5.29 -10.03 2.88
CA THR A 32 6.53 -10.37 2.16
C THR A 32 7.53 -11.14 3.05
N GLU A 33 7.49 -10.91 4.36
CA GLU A 33 8.40 -11.54 5.35
C GLU A 33 7.96 -12.95 5.77
N GLN A 34 6.71 -13.33 5.49
CA GLN A 34 6.19 -14.64 5.89
C GLN A 34 6.90 -15.79 5.13
N PRO A 35 7.10 -16.96 5.75
CA PRO A 35 7.58 -18.12 5.03
C PRO A 35 6.57 -18.54 3.94
N VAL A 36 7.07 -19.10 2.85
CA VAL A 36 6.22 -19.61 1.77
C VAL A 36 5.46 -20.83 2.27
N THR A 37 4.19 -20.64 2.62
CA THR A 37 3.26 -21.72 2.93
C THR A 37 2.34 -21.97 1.74
N TYR A 38 1.94 -23.21 1.49
CA TYR A 38 1.06 -23.57 0.37
C TYR A 38 -0.43 -23.21 0.57
N GLU A 39 -0.81 -22.50 1.64
CA GLU A 39 -2.19 -22.08 1.91
C GLU A 39 -2.58 -20.80 1.13
N GLN A 40 -2.64 -20.88 -0.21
CA GLN A 40 -2.92 -19.73 -1.07
C GLN A 40 -4.20 -18.97 -0.70
N GLN A 41 -5.30 -19.68 -0.42
CA GLN A 41 -6.58 -19.05 -0.06
C GLN A 41 -6.48 -18.21 1.22
N ARG A 42 -5.71 -18.70 2.22
CA ARG A 42 -5.50 -17.96 3.46
C ARG A 42 -4.66 -16.71 3.24
N ILE A 43 -3.66 -16.78 2.37
CA ILE A 43 -2.84 -15.61 1.99
C ILE A 43 -3.68 -14.57 1.25
N ILE A 44 -4.53 -15.01 0.31
CA ILE A 44 -5.48 -14.13 -0.40
C ILE A 44 -6.43 -13.45 0.58
N ALA A 45 -7.07 -14.22 1.47
CA ALA A 45 -8.00 -13.67 2.46
C ALA A 45 -7.32 -12.64 3.39
N LYS A 46 -6.09 -12.90 3.82
CA LYS A 46 -5.30 -11.94 4.61
C LYS A 46 -5.01 -10.65 3.84
N ALA A 47 -4.63 -10.77 2.57
CA ALA A 47 -4.37 -9.60 1.73
C ALA A 47 -5.65 -8.78 1.50
N GLN A 48 -6.76 -9.44 1.17
CA GLN A 48 -8.06 -8.78 0.99
C GLN A 48 -8.53 -8.09 2.27
N GLN A 49 -8.39 -8.73 3.44
CA GLN A 49 -8.71 -8.09 4.72
C GLN A 49 -7.85 -6.84 4.95
N GLY A 50 -6.54 -6.91 4.70
CA GLY A 50 -5.67 -5.75 4.86
C GLY A 50 -6.00 -4.61 3.88
N VAL A 51 -6.43 -4.94 2.66
CA VAL A 51 -6.93 -3.94 1.70
C VAL A 51 -8.23 -3.30 2.20
N ALA A 52 -9.18 -4.08 2.70
CA ALA A 52 -10.41 -3.56 3.29
C ALA A 52 -10.12 -2.62 4.48
N ASP A 53 -9.24 -3.04 5.39
CA ASP A 53 -8.80 -2.23 6.53
C ASP A 53 -8.20 -0.88 6.09
N ILE A 54 -7.50 -0.83 4.94
CA ILE A 54 -6.95 0.40 4.37
C ILE A 54 -8.06 1.26 3.76
N LEU A 55 -8.93 0.68 2.93
CA LEU A 55 -10.04 1.40 2.29
C LEU A 55 -10.94 2.09 3.32
N ASP A 56 -11.18 1.45 4.46
CA ASP A 56 -11.95 2.03 5.56
C ASP A 56 -11.28 3.23 6.23
N ARG A 57 -9.94 3.31 6.17
CA ARG A 57 -9.19 4.47 6.65
C ARG A 57 -9.12 5.61 5.64
N LEU A 58 -9.34 5.35 4.35
CA LEU A 58 -9.13 6.34 3.30
C LEU A 58 -10.19 7.45 3.23
N GLU A 59 -11.21 7.46 4.10
CA GLU A 59 -12.29 8.49 4.13
C GLU A 59 -12.91 8.79 2.74
N ILE A 60 -12.90 7.80 1.83
CA ILE A 60 -13.44 7.91 0.47
C ILE A 60 -14.89 7.41 0.40
N PRO A 61 -15.69 7.92 -0.57
CA PRO A 61 -17.06 7.44 -0.79
C PRO A 61 -17.16 5.94 -1.06
N GLN A 62 -18.23 5.29 -0.60
CA GLN A 62 -18.43 3.84 -0.76
C GLN A 62 -18.42 3.39 -2.23
N GLU A 63 -19.00 4.18 -3.13
CA GLU A 63 -18.99 3.90 -4.58
C GLU A 63 -17.56 3.73 -5.11
N ARG A 64 -16.61 4.51 -4.57
CA ARG A 64 -15.20 4.43 -4.96
C ARG A 64 -14.49 3.26 -4.30
N LYS A 65 -14.85 2.91 -3.06
CA LYS A 65 -14.35 1.69 -2.40
C LYS A 65 -14.77 0.43 -3.15
N ALA A 66 -16.04 0.38 -3.57
CA ALA A 66 -16.64 -0.77 -4.24
C ALA A 66 -15.83 -1.22 -5.47
N VAL A 67 -15.24 -0.28 -6.22
CA VAL A 67 -14.36 -0.59 -7.37
C VAL A 67 -13.20 -1.51 -6.95
N PHE A 68 -12.54 -1.22 -5.84
CA PHE A 68 -11.42 -2.02 -5.33
C PHE A 68 -11.88 -3.28 -4.59
N GLU A 69 -13.05 -3.24 -3.94
CA GLU A 69 -13.65 -4.41 -3.29
C GLU A 69 -13.99 -5.53 -4.30
N THR A 70 -14.19 -5.19 -5.58
CA THR A 70 -14.37 -6.21 -6.64
C THR A 70 -13.10 -7.00 -6.99
N ILE A 71 -11.93 -6.58 -6.52
CA ILE A 71 -10.66 -7.25 -6.79
C ILE A 71 -10.60 -8.56 -5.98
N SER A 72 -10.71 -9.68 -6.70
CA SER A 72 -10.70 -11.02 -6.11
C SER A 72 -9.62 -11.89 -6.77
N PRO A 73 -8.38 -11.86 -6.26
CA PRO A 73 -7.32 -12.72 -6.76
C PRO A 73 -7.69 -14.21 -6.78
N VAL A 74 -7.35 -14.90 -7.86
CA VAL A 74 -7.60 -16.35 -8.01
C VAL A 74 -6.36 -17.20 -7.77
N SER A 75 -5.18 -16.58 -7.75
CA SER A 75 -3.90 -17.26 -7.51
C SER A 75 -2.88 -16.30 -6.90
N VAL A 76 -1.81 -16.88 -6.34
CA VAL A 76 -0.72 -16.14 -5.69
C VAL A 76 0.57 -16.38 -6.46
N ILE A 77 1.25 -15.28 -6.84
CA ILE A 77 2.65 -15.28 -7.26
C ILE A 77 3.45 -14.73 -6.09
N ARG A 78 4.45 -15.50 -5.62
CA ARG A 78 5.27 -15.11 -4.48
C ARG A 78 6.73 -15.45 -4.73
N ASP A 79 7.61 -14.49 -4.48
CA ASP A 79 9.06 -14.68 -4.54
C ASP A 79 9.76 -13.70 -3.59
N ASN A 80 10.91 -14.10 -3.08
CA ASN A 80 11.76 -13.25 -2.24
C ASN A 80 12.88 -12.57 -3.03
N GLU A 81 13.11 -12.98 -4.28
CA GLU A 81 14.06 -12.36 -5.20
C GLU A 81 13.37 -11.32 -6.10
N PRO A 82 14.15 -10.48 -6.82
CA PRO A 82 13.58 -9.56 -7.80
C PRO A 82 12.75 -10.30 -8.87
N LEU A 83 11.55 -9.78 -9.14
CA LEU A 83 10.60 -10.39 -10.06
C LEU A 83 10.37 -9.52 -11.30
N THR A 84 10.32 -10.15 -12.47
CA THR A 84 9.86 -9.52 -13.72
C THR A 84 8.72 -10.33 -14.29
N LEU A 85 7.56 -9.71 -14.44
CA LEU A 85 6.34 -10.35 -14.93
C LEU A 85 5.82 -9.63 -16.17
N THR A 86 5.48 -10.36 -17.23
CA THR A 86 4.90 -9.75 -18.42
C THR A 86 3.44 -9.34 -18.19
N ARG A 87 2.67 -10.14 -17.47
CA ARG A 87 1.25 -9.90 -17.26
C ARG A 87 0.79 -10.40 -15.89
N VAL A 88 -0.01 -9.58 -15.23
CA VAL A 88 -0.64 -9.87 -13.95
C VAL A 88 -2.13 -9.53 -14.08
N HIS A 89 -3.00 -10.51 -13.84
CA HIS A 89 -4.45 -10.34 -13.98
C HIS A 89 -5.22 -11.19 -12.98
N ASN A 90 -6.03 -10.58 -12.12
CA ASN A 90 -6.75 -11.26 -11.03
C ASN A 90 -5.81 -12.11 -10.16
N GLN A 91 -4.63 -11.58 -9.88
CA GLN A 91 -3.57 -12.25 -9.11
C GLN A 91 -3.18 -11.43 -7.89
N LEU A 92 -2.77 -12.15 -6.85
CA LEU A 92 -2.06 -11.58 -5.71
C LEU A 92 -0.56 -11.77 -5.97
N VAL A 93 0.18 -10.68 -6.08
CA VAL A 93 1.64 -10.73 -6.21
C VAL A 93 2.26 -10.29 -4.89
N ILE A 94 3.17 -11.08 -4.34
CA ILE A 94 3.93 -10.78 -3.12
C ILE A 94 5.42 -10.90 -3.45
N ALA A 95 6.11 -9.77 -3.56
CA ALA A 95 7.53 -9.71 -3.87
C ALA A 95 8.34 -9.24 -2.65
N GLY A 96 9.32 -10.02 -2.22
CA GLY A 96 10.27 -9.64 -1.17
C GLY A 96 11.27 -8.55 -1.57
N GLN A 97 11.37 -8.27 -2.87
CA GLN A 97 12.30 -7.29 -3.45
C GLN A 97 11.62 -6.49 -4.56
N ASN A 98 12.42 -5.85 -5.42
CA ASN A 98 11.96 -5.06 -6.55
C ASN A 98 11.10 -5.90 -7.52
N LEU A 99 10.10 -5.26 -8.11
CA LEU A 99 9.14 -5.90 -8.99
C LEU A 99 8.94 -5.05 -10.26
N THR A 100 9.05 -5.67 -11.43
CA THR A 100 8.74 -5.05 -12.72
C THR A 100 7.59 -5.80 -13.38
N ILE A 101 6.55 -5.07 -13.81
CA ILE A 101 5.38 -5.65 -14.49
C ILE A 101 5.08 -4.88 -15.77
N ALA A 102 5.00 -5.55 -16.91
CA ALA A 102 4.59 -4.83 -18.13
C ALA A 102 3.10 -4.44 -18.10
N HIS A 103 2.21 -5.37 -17.73
CA HIS A 103 0.77 -5.12 -17.62
C HIS A 103 0.16 -5.72 -16.36
N ALA A 104 -0.54 -4.90 -15.57
CA ALA A 104 -1.25 -5.33 -14.35
C ALA A 104 -2.70 -4.85 -14.35
N THR A 105 -3.65 -5.75 -14.07
CA THR A 105 -5.07 -5.38 -13.96
C THR A 105 -5.83 -6.21 -12.93
N ASN A 106 -6.78 -5.58 -12.22
CA ASN A 106 -7.67 -6.24 -11.25
C ASN A 106 -6.90 -7.10 -10.24
N SER A 107 -5.77 -6.59 -9.75
CA SER A 107 -4.83 -7.35 -8.94
C SER A 107 -4.49 -6.64 -7.64
N ILE A 108 -4.04 -7.41 -6.65
CA ILE A 108 -3.36 -6.83 -5.48
C ILE A 108 -1.88 -7.20 -5.54
N ILE A 109 -1.03 -6.18 -5.45
CA ILE A 109 0.41 -6.25 -5.68
C ILE A 109 1.09 -5.68 -4.44
N ILE A 110 1.92 -6.50 -3.80
CA ILE A 110 2.63 -6.15 -2.58
C ILE A 110 4.11 -6.37 -2.84
N SER A 111 4.93 -5.34 -2.63
CA SER A 111 6.38 -5.43 -2.76
C SER A 111 7.07 -4.72 -1.60
N SER A 112 8.07 -5.32 -0.97
CA SER A 112 8.90 -4.59 0.01
C SER A 112 9.92 -3.67 -0.65
N GLY A 113 10.24 -3.89 -1.93
CA GLY A 113 11.12 -3.05 -2.73
C GLY A 113 10.39 -1.99 -3.55
N SER A 114 11.05 -1.53 -4.62
CA SER A 114 10.47 -0.63 -5.61
C SER A 114 9.67 -1.39 -6.67
N LEU A 115 8.68 -0.72 -7.27
CA LEU A 115 7.79 -1.28 -8.27
C LEU A 115 7.78 -0.43 -9.54
N ASP A 116 7.96 -1.08 -10.69
CA ASP A 116 7.75 -0.49 -12.02
C ASP A 116 6.60 -1.20 -12.72
N ILE A 117 5.60 -0.45 -13.19
CA ILE A 117 4.52 -0.96 -14.04
C ILE A 117 4.37 -0.14 -15.31
N SER A 118 4.50 -0.74 -16.49
CA SER A 118 4.27 0.01 -17.74
C SER A 118 2.80 0.40 -17.93
N HIS A 119 1.87 -0.55 -17.70
CA HIS A 119 0.43 -0.33 -17.79
C HIS A 119 -0.33 -0.97 -16.61
N SER A 120 -1.11 -0.14 -15.91
CA SER A 120 -1.88 -0.49 -14.72
C SER A 120 -3.35 -0.08 -14.90
N GLY A 121 -4.26 -0.83 -14.28
CA GLY A 121 -5.67 -0.47 -14.20
C GLY A 121 -6.41 -1.29 -13.15
N ASN A 122 -7.12 -0.61 -12.27
CA ASN A 122 -7.89 -1.21 -11.17
C ASN A 122 -7.06 -2.19 -10.31
N ASN A 123 -5.88 -1.76 -9.86
CA ASN A 123 -5.06 -2.55 -8.93
C ASN A 123 -5.09 -1.95 -7.52
N VAL A 124 -4.76 -2.76 -6.52
CA VAL A 124 -4.33 -2.27 -5.20
C VAL A 124 -2.86 -2.59 -5.03
N ILE A 125 -2.04 -1.56 -4.90
CA ILE A 125 -0.59 -1.65 -4.89
C ILE A 125 -0.10 -1.18 -3.52
N VAL A 126 0.72 -1.98 -2.84
CA VAL A 126 1.37 -1.62 -1.57
C VAL A 126 2.87 -1.88 -1.66
N CYS A 127 3.66 -0.81 -1.56
CA CYS A 127 5.10 -0.85 -1.77
C CYS A 127 5.88 -0.25 -0.59
N GLY A 128 6.94 -0.96 -0.19
CA GLY A 128 7.93 -0.45 0.76
C GLY A 128 8.89 0.58 0.14
N GLY A 129 9.10 0.54 -1.18
CA GLY A 129 9.94 1.47 -1.93
C GLY A 129 9.15 2.44 -2.82
N ASP A 130 9.84 2.95 -3.85
CA ASP A 130 9.29 3.83 -4.86
C ASP A 130 8.38 3.06 -5.83
N VAL A 131 7.39 3.76 -6.41
CA VAL A 131 6.49 3.21 -7.43
C VAL A 131 6.58 4.07 -8.69
N ASP A 132 6.86 3.48 -9.84
CA ASP A 132 6.79 4.13 -11.15
C ASP A 132 5.74 3.42 -12.02
N ILE A 133 4.80 4.19 -12.58
CA ILE A 133 3.75 3.67 -13.45
C ILE A 133 3.70 4.49 -14.75
N GLY A 134 3.80 3.82 -15.90
CA GLY A 134 3.62 4.47 -17.20
C GLY A 134 2.19 5.01 -17.33
N HIS A 135 1.20 4.12 -17.37
CA HIS A 135 -0.21 4.49 -17.50
C HIS A 135 -1.07 3.78 -16.47
N ASP A 136 -1.81 4.53 -15.66
CA ASP A 136 -2.78 4.01 -14.69
C ASP A 136 -4.19 4.55 -14.98
N GLY A 137 -5.15 3.64 -15.18
CA GLY A 137 -6.56 4.02 -15.32
C GLY A 137 -6.93 4.75 -16.60
N SER A 138 -6.10 4.66 -17.64
CA SER A 138 -6.39 5.20 -18.98
C SER A 138 -7.68 4.64 -19.60
N LEU A 139 -8.14 3.46 -19.16
CA LEU A 139 -9.37 2.80 -19.59
C LEU A 139 -10.55 2.92 -18.60
N GLY A 140 -10.47 3.80 -17.60
CA GLY A 140 -11.62 4.17 -16.77
C GLY A 140 -11.51 3.85 -15.29
N ASN A 141 -10.71 2.86 -14.89
CA ASN A 141 -10.52 2.50 -13.48
C ASN A 141 -9.04 2.64 -13.07
N GLY A 142 -8.74 3.68 -12.31
CA GLY A 142 -7.41 3.87 -11.72
C GLY A 142 -7.14 2.88 -10.61
N SER A 143 -5.91 2.86 -10.14
CA SER A 143 -5.47 1.99 -9.05
C SER A 143 -5.44 2.75 -7.72
N LEU A 144 -5.46 1.99 -6.63
CA LEU A 144 -5.04 2.45 -5.31
C LEU A 144 -3.55 2.13 -5.17
N VAL A 145 -2.71 3.16 -5.12
CA VAL A 145 -1.25 3.04 -4.98
C VAL A 145 -0.83 3.52 -3.62
N ILE A 146 -0.17 2.67 -2.85
CA ILE A 146 0.27 2.94 -1.49
C ILE A 146 1.76 2.66 -1.42
N SER A 147 2.56 3.66 -1.05
CA SER A 147 4.01 3.61 -1.11
C SER A 147 4.61 4.37 0.07
N LYS A 148 5.61 3.77 0.72
CA LYS A 148 6.48 4.50 1.66
C LYS A 148 7.42 5.47 0.93
N GLY A 149 7.79 5.13 -0.30
CA GLY A 149 8.63 5.96 -1.16
C GLY A 149 7.86 7.04 -1.93
N LYS A 150 8.42 7.42 -3.08
CA LYS A 150 7.80 8.31 -4.06
C LYS A 150 6.97 7.52 -5.05
N THR A 151 5.86 8.10 -5.51
CA THR A 151 5.09 7.56 -6.63
C THR A 151 5.18 8.47 -7.85
N LYS A 152 5.58 7.92 -8.99
CA LYS A 152 5.57 8.59 -10.30
C LYS A 152 4.54 7.91 -11.18
N VAL A 153 3.72 8.72 -11.86
CA VAL A 153 2.77 8.20 -12.86
C VAL A 153 2.79 9.09 -14.09
N SER A 154 3.01 8.55 -15.29
CA SER A 154 2.99 9.42 -16.49
C SER A 154 1.55 9.85 -16.83
N HIS A 155 0.60 8.91 -16.78
CA HIS A 155 -0.83 9.21 -16.96
C HIS A 155 -1.66 8.51 -15.88
N ALA A 156 -2.34 9.28 -15.04
CA ALA A 156 -3.18 8.76 -13.98
C ALA A 156 -4.64 9.21 -14.16
N GLY A 157 -5.56 8.26 -14.21
CA GLY A 157 -7.00 8.49 -14.32
C GLY A 157 -7.75 7.78 -13.20
N ASN A 158 -8.54 8.51 -12.41
CA ASN A 158 -9.37 7.98 -11.31
C ASN A 158 -8.58 7.29 -10.17
N SER A 159 -7.25 7.45 -10.13
CA SER A 159 -6.37 6.81 -9.16
C SER A 159 -6.44 7.42 -7.75
N LEU A 160 -6.18 6.58 -6.75
CA LEU A 160 -5.94 6.97 -5.36
C LEU A 160 -4.46 6.74 -5.07
N ILE A 161 -3.76 7.72 -4.48
CA ILE A 161 -2.31 7.62 -4.25
C ILE A 161 -1.99 8.01 -2.81
N TYR A 162 -1.37 7.10 -2.08
CA TYR A 162 -0.83 7.33 -0.76
C TYR A 162 0.69 7.17 -0.87
N ALA A 163 1.44 8.26 -0.93
CA ALA A 163 2.90 8.22 -1.16
C ALA A 163 3.63 9.13 -0.17
N ILE A 164 4.20 8.57 0.89
CA ILE A 164 4.84 9.36 1.96
C ILE A 164 5.94 10.26 1.36
N GLY A 165 6.79 9.69 0.49
CA GLY A 165 7.90 10.39 -0.14
C GLY A 165 7.48 11.44 -1.17
N GLY A 166 6.21 11.49 -1.56
CA GLY A 166 5.65 12.43 -2.53
C GLY A 166 5.17 11.77 -3.82
N VAL A 167 4.41 12.53 -4.61
CA VAL A 167 3.85 12.10 -5.89
C VAL A 167 4.23 13.06 -7.02
N LYS A 168 4.55 12.51 -8.19
CA LYS A 168 4.73 13.24 -9.44
C LYS A 168 3.87 12.61 -10.54
N ILE A 169 2.96 13.38 -11.13
CA ILE A 169 2.08 12.89 -12.20
C ILE A 169 2.15 13.79 -13.41
N SER A 170 2.53 13.29 -14.58
CA SER A 170 2.58 14.16 -15.77
C SER A 170 1.16 14.61 -16.18
N HIS A 171 0.20 13.69 -16.29
CA HIS A 171 -1.20 13.99 -16.59
C HIS A 171 -2.14 13.35 -15.57
N ALA A 172 -2.79 14.18 -14.74
CA ALA A 172 -3.70 13.74 -13.69
C ALA A 172 -5.16 14.05 -14.06
N ARG A 173 -6.01 13.03 -14.07
CA ARG A 173 -7.46 13.17 -14.18
C ARG A 173 -8.14 12.49 -13.00
N ASN A 174 -8.82 13.26 -12.14
CA ASN A 174 -9.53 12.74 -10.96
C ASN A 174 -8.63 11.95 -9.97
N VAL A 175 -7.39 12.42 -9.77
CA VAL A 175 -6.44 11.80 -8.84
C VAL A 175 -6.61 12.38 -7.44
N HIS A 176 -6.68 11.51 -6.44
CA HIS A 176 -6.68 11.91 -5.04
C HIS A 176 -5.46 11.33 -4.36
N ALA A 177 -4.66 12.20 -3.75
CA ALA A 177 -3.52 11.85 -2.95
C ALA A 177 -3.85 11.91 -1.45
N PHE A 178 -3.13 11.12 -0.67
CA PHE A 178 -3.28 11.03 0.79
C PHE A 178 -1.91 11.09 1.45
N ASN A 179 -1.80 11.85 2.55
CA ASN A 179 -0.56 11.99 3.35
C ASN A 179 0.71 12.18 2.51
N THR A 180 0.58 12.88 1.38
CA THR A 180 1.64 12.98 0.37
C THR A 180 2.39 14.31 0.54
N ARG A 181 3.65 14.25 0.97
CA ARG A 181 4.46 15.44 1.31
C ARG A 181 4.63 16.39 0.13
N GLN A 182 5.10 15.87 -0.99
CA GLN A 182 5.38 16.65 -2.21
C GLN A 182 4.43 16.24 -3.32
N ARG A 183 3.86 17.22 -4.03
CA ARG A 183 2.93 16.98 -5.14
C ARG A 183 3.35 17.80 -6.34
N LYS A 184 3.60 17.14 -7.46
CA LYS A 184 3.93 17.79 -8.73
C LYS A 184 3.07 17.24 -9.85
N THR A 185 2.51 18.11 -10.66
CA THR A 185 1.84 17.70 -11.89
C THR A 185 2.12 18.67 -13.04
N SER A 186 2.20 18.15 -14.26
CA SER A 186 2.33 18.97 -15.46
C SER A 186 0.97 19.38 -16.02
N TRP A 187 -0.06 18.56 -15.81
CA TRP A 187 -1.43 18.82 -16.26
C TRP A 187 -2.46 18.15 -15.35
N GLY A 188 -3.51 18.89 -14.98
CA GLY A 188 -4.56 18.46 -14.08
C GLY A 188 -4.33 18.88 -12.63
N HIS A 189 -4.98 18.21 -11.68
CA HIS A 189 -4.91 18.53 -10.26
C HIS A 189 -4.72 17.27 -9.42
N ILE A 190 -3.97 17.43 -8.31
CA ILE A 190 -3.77 16.40 -7.30
C ILE A 190 -4.29 16.96 -5.98
N ASN A 191 -5.47 16.52 -5.57
CA ASN A 191 -6.01 16.84 -4.25
C ASN A 191 -5.24 16.04 -3.19
N ASN A 192 -4.95 16.64 -2.03
CA ASN A 192 -4.32 15.91 -0.93
C ASN A 192 -5.23 15.93 0.27
N ILE A 193 -5.51 14.76 0.82
CA ILE A 193 -6.32 14.57 2.00
C ILE A 193 -5.41 14.05 3.11
N LEU A 194 -5.46 14.69 4.27
CA LEU A 194 -4.73 14.21 5.44
C LEU A 194 -5.60 13.22 6.20
N ILE A 195 -5.09 12.01 6.40
CA ILE A 195 -5.76 10.94 7.13
C ILE A 195 -4.84 10.37 8.20
N LYS A 196 -5.36 9.48 9.05
CA LYS A 196 -4.51 8.74 10.00
C LYS A 196 -3.44 7.94 9.24
N PRO A 197 -2.17 7.97 9.69
CA PRO A 197 -1.10 7.26 9.03
C PRO A 197 -1.38 5.77 8.79
N LEU A 198 -0.97 5.30 7.62
CA LEU A 198 -0.99 3.89 7.22
C LEU A 198 0.35 3.20 7.49
N PHE A 199 1.42 3.97 7.72
CA PHE A 199 2.75 3.48 8.05
C PHE A 199 3.30 4.15 9.30
N ARG A 200 4.13 3.42 10.04
CA ARG A 200 4.79 3.93 11.24
C ARG A 200 5.70 5.11 10.94
N GLU A 201 6.47 5.03 9.85
CA GLU A 201 7.49 6.03 9.52
C GLU A 201 6.90 7.42 9.36
N GLU A 202 5.64 7.56 8.95
CA GLU A 202 4.97 8.86 8.83
C GLU A 202 4.93 9.63 10.14
N THR A 203 4.78 8.93 11.27
CA THR A 203 4.70 9.54 12.59
C THR A 203 6.06 9.94 13.14
N GLU A 204 7.13 9.24 12.73
CA GLU A 204 8.49 9.49 13.20
C GLU A 204 9.05 10.80 12.62
N PHE A 205 8.63 11.17 11.40
CA PHE A 205 9.06 12.43 10.78
C PHE A 205 8.29 13.67 11.28
N SER A 206 7.03 13.53 11.69
CA SER A 206 6.25 14.65 12.25
C SER A 206 6.81 15.16 13.58
N GLN A 207 7.61 14.36 14.29
CA GLN A 207 8.28 14.78 15.53
C GLN A 207 9.56 15.59 15.27
N ILE A 208 10.16 15.45 14.09
CA ILE A 208 11.39 16.17 13.73
C ILE A 208 11.05 17.60 13.25
N GLU A 209 9.97 17.78 12.49
CA GLU A 209 9.56 19.11 11.99
C GLU A 209 8.95 20.03 13.08
N ASN A 210 8.50 19.48 14.21
CA ASN A 210 7.97 20.26 15.35
C ASN A 210 9.00 20.45 16.48
N GLY A 211 10.26 20.05 16.24
CA GLY A 211 11.35 20.13 17.21
C GLY A 211 12.37 21.25 16.95
N GLU A 212 12.08 22.18 16.03
CA GLU A 212 12.86 23.42 15.81
C GLU A 212 12.15 24.65 16.42
#